data_AF-A0A4V6I8J2-F1
#
_entry.id   AF-A0A4V6I8J2-F1
#
_cell.length_a   1.000
_cell.length_b   1.000
_cell.length_c   1.000
_cell.angle_alpha   90.00
_cell.angle_beta   90.00
_cell.angle_gamma   90.00
#
_symmetry.space_group_name_H-M   'P 1'
#
loop_
_entity.id
_entity.type
_entity.pdbx_description
1 polymer ?
#
loop_
_entity_poly.entity_id
_entity_poly.type
_entity_poly.pdbx_seq_one_letter_code
_entity_poly.pdbx_strand_id
1 'polypeptide(L)'
;MLKIVALCFVALVAVSEAGILDGMGDMGDFFSKFNDVRSLFANSESEMSKNVDRTKNLLTVIQEKASFLEPLASDSQRETIRKVKGFLGTINQFQARLRSNTGETFDQKKSMWENLVTSIFQDGGVMKLLPLLNSAPTTAATVLCLTLPILSYLFAN
;
A
#
# COMPACT_ATOMS: atom_id res chain seq x y z
N MET A 1 -48.80 -19.98 -8.87
CA MET A 1 -47.77 -19.25 -9.63
C MET A 1 -46.60 -18.97 -8.70
N LEU A 2 -45.37 -18.93 -9.24
CA LEU A 2 -44.14 -18.46 -8.58
C LEU A 2 -43.51 -19.39 -7.52
N LYS A 3 -42.97 -20.53 -7.97
CA LYS A 3 -41.81 -21.17 -7.30
C LYS A 3 -40.63 -21.26 -8.28
N ILE A 4 -40.44 -20.18 -9.02
CA ILE A 4 -39.16 -19.81 -9.61
C ILE A 4 -38.57 -18.82 -8.61
N VAL A 5 -37.25 -18.77 -8.48
CA VAL A 5 -36.48 -17.91 -7.55
C VAL A 5 -36.25 -18.53 -6.17
N ALA A 6 -35.72 -19.75 -6.15
CA ALA A 6 -35.03 -20.30 -4.97
C ALA A 6 -33.65 -20.83 -5.39
N LEU A 7 -32.90 -20.06 -6.17
CA LEU A 7 -31.52 -20.38 -6.56
C LEU A 7 -30.91 -19.19 -7.29
N CYS A 8 -30.56 -18.14 -6.55
CA CYS A 8 -29.54 -17.16 -6.93
C CYS A 8 -29.31 -16.27 -5.71
N PHE A 9 -28.04 -15.92 -5.48
CA PHE A 9 -27.56 -15.04 -4.40
C PHE A 9 -27.26 -15.68 -3.04
N VAL A 10 -26.62 -16.85 -3.04
CA VAL A 10 -25.41 -16.96 -2.21
C VAL A 10 -24.29 -16.37 -3.06
N ALA A 11 -24.14 -15.04 -3.01
CA ALA A 11 -22.94 -14.40 -3.51
C ALA A 11 -21.81 -14.84 -2.57
N LEU A 12 -21.19 -15.96 -2.91
CA LEU A 12 -19.88 -16.33 -2.42
C LEU A 12 -18.97 -15.17 -2.80
N VAL A 13 -18.75 -14.24 -1.86
CA VAL A 13 -17.65 -13.30 -1.97
C VAL A 13 -16.41 -14.18 -1.91
N ALA A 14 -15.90 -14.53 -3.10
CA ALA A 14 -14.56 -15.04 -3.22
C ALA A 14 -13.69 -13.92 -2.64
N VAL A 15 -13.24 -14.11 -1.40
CA VAL A 15 -12.12 -13.37 -0.85
C VAL A 15 -10.96 -13.78 -1.74
N SER A 16 -10.70 -13.02 -2.80
CA SER A 16 -9.44 -13.15 -3.50
C SER A 16 -8.38 -12.77 -2.48
N GLU A 17 -7.49 -13.70 -2.13
CA GLU A 17 -6.31 -13.48 -1.29
C GLU A 17 -5.26 -12.65 -2.07
N ALA A 18 -5.69 -11.59 -2.72
CA ALA A 18 -4.82 -10.62 -3.35
C ALA A 18 -4.29 -9.69 -2.26
N GLY A 19 -2.96 -9.66 -2.10
CA GLY A 19 -2.27 -8.71 -1.23
C GLY A 19 -2.55 -7.26 -1.63
N ILE A 20 -2.33 -6.32 -0.71
CA ILE A 20 -2.54 -4.87 -0.95
C ILE A 20 -1.83 -4.40 -2.23
N LEU A 21 -0.63 -4.93 -2.52
CA LEU A 21 0.16 -4.54 -3.69
C LEU A 21 -0.44 -5.02 -5.02
N ASP A 22 -1.15 -6.15 -5.05
CA ASP A 22 -1.64 -6.76 -6.29
C ASP A 22 -2.66 -5.87 -7.03
N GLY A 23 -3.42 -5.06 -6.28
CA GLY A 23 -4.36 -4.09 -6.83
C GLY A 23 -3.78 -2.74 -7.28
N MET A 24 -2.45 -2.55 -7.25
CA MET A 24 -1.81 -1.22 -7.35
C MET A 24 -1.08 -0.92 -8.66
N GLY A 25 -1.27 -1.72 -9.71
CA GLY A 25 -0.70 -1.47 -11.04
C GLY A 25 0.84 -1.51 -11.06
N ASP A 26 1.49 -0.59 -11.78
CA ASP A 26 2.98 -0.57 -11.97
C ASP A 26 3.75 -0.49 -10.64
N MET A 27 3.25 0.25 -9.66
CA MET A 27 3.88 0.33 -8.34
C MET A 27 3.73 -0.99 -7.58
N GLY A 28 2.54 -1.60 -7.66
CA GLY A 28 2.24 -2.90 -7.09
C GLY A 28 3.14 -4.00 -7.63
N ASP A 29 3.20 -4.13 -8.95
CA ASP A 29 4.06 -5.12 -9.65
C ASP A 29 5.55 -4.90 -9.37
N PHE A 30 5.97 -3.64 -9.22
CA PHE A 30 7.34 -3.32 -8.84
C PHE A 30 7.65 -3.81 -7.42
N PHE A 31 6.82 -3.47 -6.43
CA PHE A 31 7.09 -3.82 -5.03
C PHE A 31 6.79 -5.28 -4.68
N SER A 32 5.98 -6.00 -5.47
CA SER A 32 5.77 -7.44 -5.28
C SER A 32 7.02 -8.26 -5.61
N LYS A 33 7.87 -7.76 -6.52
CA LYS A 33 9.16 -8.38 -6.92
C LYS A 33 10.37 -7.71 -6.27
N PHE A 34 10.15 -6.74 -5.40
CA PHE A 34 11.20 -5.91 -4.84
C PHE A 34 11.99 -6.64 -3.76
N ASN A 35 13.31 -6.72 -3.95
CA ASN A 35 14.22 -7.42 -3.04
C ASN A 35 15.41 -6.55 -2.58
N ASP A 36 15.73 -5.46 -3.28
CA ASP A 36 16.88 -4.61 -2.99
C ASP A 36 16.51 -3.12 -3.19
N VAL A 37 16.94 -2.28 -2.24
CA VAL A 37 16.79 -0.81 -2.31
C VAL A 37 17.48 -0.22 -3.54
N ARG A 38 18.52 -0.88 -4.06
CA ARG A 38 19.21 -0.46 -5.29
C ARG A 38 18.29 -0.43 -6.51
N SER A 39 17.18 -1.19 -6.50
CA SER A 39 16.17 -1.12 -7.57
C SER A 39 15.42 0.21 -7.61
N LEU A 40 15.49 1.03 -6.55
CA LEU A 40 14.97 2.40 -6.55
C LEU A 40 15.99 3.42 -7.04
N PHE A 41 17.26 3.06 -7.22
CA PHE A 41 18.27 3.99 -7.70
C PHE A 41 17.96 4.38 -9.15
N ALA A 42 18.45 5.55 -9.57
CA ALA A 42 18.10 6.13 -10.86
C ALA A 42 19.35 6.43 -11.70
N ASN A 43 19.23 6.19 -13.00
CA ASN A 43 20.26 6.51 -14.00
C ASN A 43 19.84 7.65 -14.93
N SER A 44 18.63 8.17 -14.76
CA SER A 44 18.13 9.36 -15.45
C SER A 44 17.11 10.14 -14.59
N GLU A 45 16.87 11.41 -14.92
CA GLU A 45 15.84 12.25 -14.26
C GLU A 45 14.44 11.63 -14.37
N SER A 46 14.12 11.01 -15.51
CA SER A 46 12.83 10.33 -15.74
C SER A 46 12.66 9.13 -14.80
N GLU A 47 13.69 8.27 -14.72
CA GLU A 47 13.69 7.12 -13.81
C GLU A 47 13.63 7.55 -12.34
N MET A 48 14.34 8.62 -11.99
CA MET A 48 14.30 9.20 -10.65
C MET A 48 12.89 9.66 -10.29
N SER A 49 12.24 10.44 -11.16
CA SER A 49 10.86 10.88 -10.93
C SER A 49 9.93 9.68 -10.76
N LYS A 50 10.06 8.65 -11.62
CA LYS A 50 9.25 7.43 -11.52
C LYS A 50 9.46 6.71 -10.19
N ASN A 51 10.70 6.55 -9.75
CA ASN A 51 11.03 5.84 -8.50
C ASN A 51 10.62 6.65 -7.26
N VAL A 52 10.68 7.99 -7.34
CA VAL A 52 10.12 8.89 -6.31
C VAL A 52 8.61 8.70 -6.21
N ASP A 53 7.90 8.68 -7.33
CA ASP A 53 6.44 8.48 -7.35
C ASP A 53 6.06 7.09 -6.82
N ARG A 54 6.75 6.03 -7.23
CA ARG A 54 6.55 4.66 -6.69
C ARG A 54 6.73 4.62 -5.18
N THR A 55 7.82 5.18 -4.68
CA THR A 55 8.12 5.22 -3.24
C THR A 55 7.07 6.02 -2.48
N LYS A 56 6.69 7.20 -3.00
CA LYS A 56 5.64 8.03 -2.42
C LYS A 56 4.32 7.27 -2.33
N ASN A 57 3.89 6.65 -3.43
CA ASN A 57 2.63 5.92 -3.49
C ASN A 57 2.62 4.73 -2.53
N LEU A 58 3.74 4.00 -2.39
CA LEU A 58 3.88 2.93 -1.40
C LEU A 58 3.67 3.46 0.01
N LEU A 59 4.35 4.54 0.37
CA LEU A 59 4.26 5.12 1.71
C LEU A 59 2.86 5.69 1.98
N THR A 60 2.21 6.29 0.97
CA THR A 60 0.82 6.74 1.07
C THR A 60 -0.11 5.57 1.35
N VAL A 61 0.04 4.46 0.63
CA VAL A 61 -0.75 3.25 0.85
C VAL A 61 -0.54 2.71 2.27
N ILE A 62 0.69 2.65 2.76
CA ILE A 62 0.96 2.19 4.13
C ILE A 62 0.30 3.13 5.14
N GLN A 63 0.35 4.46 4.91
CA GLN A 63 -0.32 5.43 5.77
C GLN A 63 -1.85 5.27 5.75
N GLU A 64 -2.46 5.14 4.58
CA GLU A 64 -3.91 4.98 4.42
C GLU A 64 -4.41 3.67 5.03
N LYS A 65 -3.59 2.61 4.97
CA LYS A 65 -3.89 1.30 5.52
C LYS A 65 -3.33 1.09 6.92
N ALA A 66 -2.74 2.11 7.57
CA ALA A 66 -2.06 1.96 8.85
C ALA A 66 -2.94 1.32 9.93
N SER A 67 -4.18 1.78 10.08
CA SER A 67 -5.13 1.24 11.07
C SER A 67 -5.48 -0.24 10.84
N PHE A 68 -5.32 -0.74 9.61
CA PHE A 68 -5.51 -2.15 9.27
C PHE A 68 -4.22 -2.97 9.42
N LEU A 69 -3.07 -2.36 9.13
CA LEU A 69 -1.76 -3.02 9.19
C LEU A 69 -1.23 -3.14 10.64
N GLU A 70 -1.47 -2.14 11.48
CA GLU A 70 -1.00 -2.13 12.88
C GLU A 70 -1.37 -3.36 13.72
N PRO A 71 -2.61 -3.90 13.68
CA PRO A 71 -2.95 -5.10 14.43
C PRO A 71 -2.31 -6.38 13.87
N LEU A 72 -1.93 -6.39 12.58
CA LEU A 72 -1.29 -7.54 11.92
C LEU A 72 0.25 -7.48 12.02
N ALA A 73 0.80 -6.30 12.30
CA ALA A 73 2.22 -6.03 12.35
C ALA A 73 2.87 -6.54 13.65
N SER A 74 4.16 -6.89 13.58
CA SER A 74 5.03 -7.01 14.76
C SER A 74 5.31 -5.63 15.37
N ASP A 75 5.91 -5.58 16.58
CA ASP A 75 6.31 -4.32 17.22
C ASP A 75 7.23 -3.47 16.33
N SER A 76 8.20 -4.12 15.68
CA SER A 76 9.14 -3.43 14.79
C SER A 76 8.44 -2.84 13.55
N GLN A 77 7.47 -3.56 12.99
CA GLN A 77 6.69 -3.11 11.83
C GLN A 77 5.72 -1.99 12.22
N ARG A 78 5.08 -2.06 13.41
CA ARG A 78 4.26 -0.96 13.94
C ARG A 78 5.06 0.32 14.09
N GLU A 79 6.28 0.21 14.60
CA GLU A 79 7.16 1.38 14.73
C GLU A 79 7.50 1.98 13.37
N THR A 80 7.78 1.15 12.36
CA THR A 80 7.92 1.62 10.97
C THR A 80 6.65 2.32 10.48
N ILE A 81 5.46 1.73 10.66
CA ILE A 81 4.17 2.30 10.23
C ILE A 81 3.97 3.70 10.81
N ARG A 82 4.26 3.90 12.10
CA ARG A 82 4.16 5.23 12.76
C ARG A 82 5.09 6.27 12.15
N LYS A 83 6.27 5.87 11.66
CA LYS A 83 7.25 6.76 11.02
C LYS A 83 6.90 7.12 9.58
N VAL A 84 6.00 6.40 8.92
CA VAL A 84 5.65 6.59 7.49
C VAL A 84 5.24 8.03 7.17
N LYS A 85 4.51 8.71 8.07
CA LYS A 85 4.16 10.12 7.87
C LYS A 85 5.40 11.02 7.76
N GLY A 86 6.44 10.74 8.56
CA GLY A 86 7.72 11.42 8.48
C GLY A 86 8.45 11.14 7.15
N PHE A 87 8.48 9.88 6.72
CA PHE A 87 9.06 9.48 5.43
C PHE A 87 8.35 10.14 4.24
N LEU A 88 7.02 10.25 4.28
CA LEU A 88 6.25 11.00 3.27
C LEU A 88 6.65 12.47 3.24
N GLY A 89 6.90 13.07 4.40
CA GLY A 89 7.42 14.43 4.50
C GLY A 89 8.75 14.61 3.76
N THR A 90 9.71 13.71 3.98
CA THR A 90 11.03 13.77 3.33
C THR A 90 10.96 13.51 1.83
N ILE A 91 10.11 12.56 1.39
CA ILE A 91 9.87 12.29 -0.02
C ILE A 91 9.23 13.49 -0.72
N ASN A 92 8.23 14.12 -0.11
CA ASN A 92 7.59 15.32 -0.66
C ASN A 92 8.57 16.49 -0.78
N GLN A 93 9.47 16.68 0.21
CA GLN A 93 10.53 17.68 0.13
C GLN A 93 11.50 17.40 -1.02
N PHE A 94 11.95 16.15 -1.18
CA PHE A 94 12.81 15.78 -2.30
C PHE A 94 12.11 15.97 -3.65
N GLN A 95 10.84 15.56 -3.76
CA GLN A 95 10.04 15.73 -4.97
C GLN A 95 9.83 17.21 -5.33
N ALA A 96 9.68 18.09 -4.33
CA ALA A 96 9.64 19.53 -4.54
C ALA A 96 10.97 20.06 -5.06
N ARG A 97 12.11 19.57 -4.53
CA ARG A 97 13.45 19.91 -5.01
C ARG A 97 13.66 19.53 -6.48
N LEU A 98 13.22 18.34 -6.89
CA LEU A 98 13.30 17.91 -8.29
C LEU A 98 12.58 18.85 -9.27
N ARG A 99 11.46 19.45 -8.83
CA ARG A 99 10.66 20.39 -9.63
C ARG A 99 11.23 21.81 -9.59
N SER A 100 11.97 22.16 -8.55
CA SER A 100 12.61 23.47 -8.44
C SER A 100 13.89 23.52 -9.26
N ASN A 101 14.16 24.66 -9.89
CA ASN A 101 15.39 24.88 -10.64
C ASN A 101 16.51 25.38 -9.69
N THR A 102 16.94 24.52 -8.77
CA THR A 102 17.92 24.82 -7.71
C THR A 102 19.37 24.88 -8.20
N GLY A 103 19.62 24.59 -9.49
CA GLY A 103 20.98 24.48 -10.05
C GLY A 103 21.71 23.18 -9.66
N GLU A 104 21.04 22.27 -8.94
CA GLU A 104 21.60 20.96 -8.58
C GLU A 104 21.74 20.06 -9.81
N THR A 105 22.89 19.39 -9.94
CA THR A 105 23.12 18.42 -11.03
C THR A 105 22.37 17.13 -10.78
N PHE A 106 22.19 16.33 -11.84
CA PHE A 106 21.59 15.00 -11.71
C PHE A 106 22.35 14.12 -10.71
N ASP A 107 23.68 14.13 -10.73
CA ASP A 107 24.49 13.31 -9.80
C ASP A 107 24.28 13.70 -8.33
N GLN A 108 24.10 15.00 -8.05
CA GLN A 108 23.78 15.48 -6.71
C GLN A 108 22.41 14.99 -6.26
N LYS A 109 21.38 15.15 -7.11
CA LYS A 109 20.03 14.63 -6.86
C LYS A 109 20.03 13.12 -6.69
N LYS A 110 20.84 12.41 -7.48
CA LYS A 110 21.00 10.95 -7.43
C LYS A 110 21.56 10.53 -6.08
N SER A 111 22.67 11.11 -5.63
CA SER A 111 23.22 10.79 -4.32
C SER A 111 22.23 11.07 -3.19
N MET A 112 21.53 12.21 -3.24
CA MET A 112 20.49 12.54 -2.26
C MET A 112 19.34 11.53 -2.27
N TRP A 113 18.89 11.12 -3.46
CA TRP A 113 17.84 10.13 -3.63
C TRP A 113 18.25 8.77 -3.07
N GLU A 114 19.43 8.27 -3.44
CA GLU A 114 19.97 6.99 -2.99
C GLU A 114 20.07 6.94 -1.46
N ASN A 115 20.59 8.02 -0.84
CA ASN A 115 20.65 8.16 0.61
C ASN A 115 19.25 8.17 1.24
N LEU A 116 18.30 8.88 0.63
CA LEU A 116 16.94 8.99 1.13
C LEU A 116 16.21 7.64 1.11
N VAL A 117 16.23 6.92 -0.02
CA VAL A 117 15.59 5.59 -0.10
C VAL A 117 16.27 4.57 0.76
N THR A 118 17.59 4.62 0.90
CA THR A 118 18.35 3.77 1.83
C THR A 118 17.88 4.00 3.27
N SER A 119 17.82 5.26 3.69
CA SER A 119 17.36 5.62 5.03
C SER A 119 15.90 5.21 5.29
N ILE A 120 15.02 5.29 4.30
CA ILE A 120 13.60 4.90 4.47
C ILE A 120 13.44 3.36 4.48
N PHE A 121 14.05 2.67 3.52
CA PHE A 121 13.82 1.24 3.32
C PHE A 121 14.63 0.35 4.25
N GLN A 122 15.90 0.68 4.46
CA GLN A 122 16.80 -0.10 5.31
C GLN A 122 16.69 0.36 6.77
N ASP A 123 17.06 1.61 7.05
CA ASP A 123 17.11 2.10 8.44
C ASP A 123 15.71 2.31 9.02
N GLY A 124 14.80 2.85 8.21
CA GLY A 124 13.40 3.07 8.56
C GLY A 124 12.59 1.77 8.61
N GLY A 125 13.10 0.69 8.01
CA GLY A 125 12.52 -0.64 8.06
C GLY A 125 11.32 -0.86 7.13
N VAL A 126 11.09 0.00 6.12
CA VAL A 126 9.99 -0.18 5.16
C VAL A 126 10.10 -1.50 4.40
N MET A 127 11.31 -2.04 4.18
CA MET A 127 11.48 -3.38 3.62
C MET A 127 10.74 -4.46 4.40
N LYS A 128 10.64 -4.33 5.73
CA LYS A 128 9.96 -5.28 6.60
C LYS A 128 8.43 -5.21 6.47
N LEU A 129 7.89 -4.14 5.88
CA LEU A 129 6.46 -3.99 5.63
C LEU A 129 6.02 -4.64 4.32
N LEU A 130 6.92 -4.83 3.35
CA LEU A 130 6.55 -5.39 2.04
C LEU A 130 5.90 -6.78 2.14
N PRO A 131 6.43 -7.75 2.92
CA PRO A 131 5.76 -9.03 3.08
C PRO A 131 4.37 -8.90 3.71
N LEU A 132 4.21 -7.97 4.66
CA LEU A 132 2.92 -7.70 5.29
C LEU A 132 1.91 -7.12 4.29
N LEU A 133 2.35 -6.21 3.41
CA LEU A 133 1.49 -5.66 2.35
C LEU A 133 1.11 -6.72 1.32
N ASN A 134 2.01 -7.66 1.03
CA ASN A 134 1.76 -8.73 0.07
C ASN A 134 0.83 -9.83 0.62
N SER A 135 0.77 -10.01 1.94
CA SER A 135 -0.09 -11.00 2.59
C SER A 135 -1.36 -10.42 3.19
N ALA A 136 -1.40 -9.12 3.47
CA ALA A 136 -2.58 -8.45 4.00
C ALA A 136 -3.72 -8.47 2.97
N PRO A 137 -4.92 -8.96 3.33
CA PRO A 137 -6.01 -9.09 2.38
C PRO A 137 -6.45 -7.70 1.91
N THR A 138 -6.69 -7.58 0.62
CA THR A 138 -7.36 -6.40 0.05
C THR A 138 -8.80 -6.37 0.57
N THR A 139 -9.16 -5.29 1.28
CA THR A 139 -10.53 -5.10 1.78
C THR A 139 -11.48 -4.79 0.62
N ALA A 140 -11.89 -5.79 -0.13
CA ALA A 140 -13.08 -5.72 -0.96
C ALA A 140 -14.29 -6.11 -0.09
N ALA A 141 -14.94 -5.11 0.49
CA ALA A 141 -16.28 -5.12 1.09
C ALA A 141 -16.65 -6.31 2.01
N THR A 142 -16.35 -6.17 3.31
CA THR A 142 -17.06 -6.91 4.38
C THR A 142 -17.78 -5.94 5.30
N VAL A 143 -18.85 -5.33 4.80
CA VAL A 143 -19.91 -4.80 5.66
C VAL A 143 -21.24 -5.08 4.98
N LEU A 144 -21.88 -6.19 5.35
CA LEU A 144 -23.34 -6.40 5.33
C LEU A 144 -23.65 -7.82 5.85
N CYS A 145 -23.20 -8.13 7.07
CA CYS A 145 -23.61 -9.36 7.72
C CYS A 145 -23.97 -9.11 9.18
N LEU A 146 -24.72 -8.04 9.47
CA LEU A 146 -25.36 -7.84 10.78
C LEU A 146 -26.64 -6.97 10.64
N THR A 147 -27.64 -7.45 9.91
CA THR A 147 -29.05 -7.08 10.18
C THR A 147 -29.92 -8.34 10.21
N LEU A 148 -29.82 -9.01 11.36
CA LEU A 148 -30.80 -9.79 12.11
C LEU A 148 -31.80 -10.76 11.40
N PRO A 149 -31.97 -11.98 11.96
CA PRO A 149 -32.99 -12.93 11.56
C PRO A 149 -34.35 -12.54 12.17
N ILE A 150 -35.19 -11.81 11.44
CA ILE A 150 -36.60 -11.62 11.81
C ILE A 150 -37.48 -11.69 10.56
N LEU A 151 -37.58 -12.87 9.96
CA LEU A 151 -38.70 -13.19 9.06
C LEU A 151 -39.44 -14.46 9.46
N SER A 152 -39.24 -14.94 10.70
CA SER A 152 -40.03 -16.03 11.30
C SER A 152 -41.39 -15.55 11.85
N TYR A 153 -41.65 -14.24 11.87
CA TYR A 153 -42.89 -13.66 12.42
C TYR A 153 -43.98 -13.37 11.38
N LEU A 154 -43.74 -13.60 10.09
CA LEU A 154 -44.76 -13.41 9.03
C LEU A 154 -45.51 -14.71 8.66
N PHE A 155 -45.30 -15.80 9.39
CA PHE A 155 -46.08 -17.05 9.30
C PHE A 155 -46.83 -17.40 10.61
N ALA A 156 -47.04 -16.41 11.48
CA ALA A 156 -47.86 -16.56 12.67
C ALA A 156 -48.89 -15.41 12.76
N ASN A 157 -49.77 -15.31 11.75
CA ASN A 157 -51.18 -14.97 11.93
C ASN A 157 -51.97 -15.28 10.64
#